data_AF-A0AAD1SVP6-F1
#
_entry.id   AF-A0AAD1SVP6-F1
#
_cell.length_a   1.000
_cell.length_b   1.000
_cell.length_c   1.000
_cell.angle_alpha   90.00
_cell.angle_beta   90.00
_cell.angle_gamma   90.00
#
_symmetry.space_group_name_H-M   'P 1'
#
loop_
_entity.id
_entity.type
_entity.pdbx_description
1 polymer ?
#
loop_
_entity_poly.entity_id
_entity_poly.type
_entity_poly.pdbx_seq_one_letter_code
_entity_poly.pdbx_strand_id
1 'polypeptide(L)'
;MLCVWEAVISTGCCVCVEAVISTGCCVCVEAVISTGCCVCVEAVISTGCCVCVEAVISTGCCVCVEAVISTGCCVCVEAVISTGCCVCVEAVISTGCCVCGEAVISTGCCVCVYGGCD
;
A
#
# COMPACT_ATOMS: atom_id res chain seq x y z
N MET A 1 13.39 12.10 -18.25
CA MET A 1 13.43 11.42 -16.94
C MET A 1 14.44 12.18 -16.11
N LEU A 2 13.98 13.11 -15.27
CA LEU A 2 14.85 13.95 -14.45
C LEU A 2 15.01 13.24 -13.11
N CYS A 3 16.24 12.81 -12.80
CA CYS A 3 16.60 12.42 -11.44
C CYS A 3 16.83 13.71 -10.65
N VAL A 4 15.87 14.08 -9.80
CA VAL A 4 15.97 15.24 -8.91
C VAL A 4 16.01 14.74 -7.46
N TRP A 5 16.68 15.50 -6.60
CA TRP A 5 16.70 15.18 -5.17
C TRP A 5 15.29 15.34 -4.58
N GLU A 6 14.66 16.50 -4.79
CA GLU A 6 13.28 16.81 -4.41
C GLU A 6 12.45 17.25 -5.62
N ALA A 7 11.17 16.92 -5.61
CA ALA A 7 10.19 17.38 -6.60
C ALA A 7 8.84 17.75 -6.00
N VAL A 8 8.25 18.84 -6.49
CA VAL A 8 6.84 19.20 -6.24
C VAL A 8 6.11 19.26 -7.57
N ILE A 9 5.13 18.38 -7.76
CA ILE A 9 4.49 18.12 -9.06
C ILE A 9 2.97 18.23 -8.92
N SER A 10 2.39 19.14 -9.69
CA SER A 10 0.92 19.24 -9.79
C SER A 10 0.35 18.11 -10.65
N THR A 11 0.93 17.86 -11.83
CA THR A 11 0.55 16.74 -12.68
C THR A 11 1.76 16.23 -13.45
N GLY A 12 2.03 14.93 -13.42
CA GLY A 12 3.09 14.36 -14.25
C GLY A 12 3.71 13.08 -13.71
N CYS A 13 4.90 12.77 -14.21
CA CYS A 13 5.66 11.59 -13.78
C CYS A 13 7.09 11.97 -13.39
N CYS A 14 7.65 11.28 -12.40
CA CYS A 14 9.00 11.59 -11.91
C CYS A 14 9.78 10.38 -11.39
N VAL A 15 11.10 10.56 -11.31
CA VAL A 15 12.01 9.67 -10.59
C VAL A 15 12.87 10.54 -9.68
N CYS A 16 12.70 10.40 -8.37
CA CYS A 16 13.27 11.34 -7.39
C CYS A 16 13.75 10.61 -6.13
N VAL A 17 14.53 11.28 -5.29
CA VAL A 17 14.71 10.81 -3.91
C VAL A 17 13.41 11.09 -3.15
N GLU A 18 12.97 12.35 -3.14
CA GLU A 18 11.75 12.81 -2.46
C GLU A 18 10.77 13.45 -3.46
N ALA A 19 9.47 13.17 -3.32
CA ALA A 19 8.45 13.78 -4.18
C ALA A 19 7.14 14.09 -3.46
N VAL A 20 6.55 15.25 -3.76
CA VAL A 20 5.17 15.61 -3.44
C VAL A 20 4.38 15.76 -4.73
N ILE A 21 3.36 14.92 -4.92
CA ILE A 21 2.64 14.78 -6.18
C ILE A 21 1.14 14.92 -5.95
N SER A 22 0.49 15.87 -6.63
CA SER A 22 -0.97 15.94 -6.63
C SER A 22 -1.58 14.82 -7.50
N THR A 23 -1.20 14.75 -8.77
CA THR A 23 -1.69 13.71 -9.68
C THR A 23 -0.55 13.14 -10.51
N GLY A 24 -0.28 11.83 -10.48
CA GLY A 24 0.84 11.34 -11.27
C GLY A 24 1.31 9.92 -11.07
N CYS A 25 2.45 9.62 -11.69
CA CYS A 25 3.16 8.36 -11.51
C CYS A 25 4.61 8.58 -11.08
N CYS A 26 5.12 7.80 -10.13
CA CYS A 26 6.51 8.00 -9.69
C CYS A 26 7.27 6.71 -9.37
N VAL A 27 8.60 6.85 -9.41
CA VAL A 27 9.55 5.93 -8.79
C VAL A 27 10.42 6.73 -7.83
N CYS A 28 10.24 6.54 -6.52
CA CYS A 28 10.88 7.41 -5.52
C CYS A 28 11.48 6.60 -4.35
N VAL A 29 12.37 7.23 -3.58
CA VAL A 29 12.68 6.71 -2.24
C VAL A 29 11.50 7.06 -1.33
N GLU A 30 11.17 8.34 -1.20
CA GLU A 30 10.05 8.85 -0.41
C GLU A 30 9.04 9.58 -1.30
N ALA A 31 7.74 9.34 -1.10
CA ALA A 31 6.70 10.03 -1.85
C ALA A 31 5.43 10.34 -1.03
N VAL A 32 4.89 11.54 -1.23
CA VAL A 32 3.53 11.92 -0.82
C VAL A 32 2.68 12.14 -2.06
N ILE A 33 1.62 11.36 -2.22
CA ILE A 33 0.83 11.28 -3.45
C ILE A 33 -0.65 11.43 -3.13
N SER A 34 -1.31 12.44 -3.72
CA SER A 34 -2.76 12.59 -3.59
C SER A 34 -3.51 11.59 -4.48
N THR A 35 -3.17 11.53 -5.77
CA THR A 35 -3.77 10.56 -6.71
C THR A 35 -2.72 10.00 -7.65
N GLY A 36 -2.53 8.68 -7.73
CA GLY A 36 -1.51 8.17 -8.65
C GLY A 36 -1.13 6.70 -8.59
N CYS A 37 -0.09 6.37 -9.35
CA CYS A 37 0.56 5.07 -9.33
C CYS A 37 2.02 5.20 -8.92
N CYS A 38 2.53 4.33 -8.04
CA CYS A 38 3.91 4.47 -7.58
C CYS A 38 4.66 3.18 -7.34
N VAL A 39 5.99 3.29 -7.44
CA VAL A 39 6.95 2.32 -6.91
C VAL A 39 7.87 3.08 -5.95
N CYS A 40 7.78 2.81 -4.65
CA CYS A 40 8.49 3.59 -3.63
C CYS A 40 9.17 2.72 -2.57
N VAL A 41 10.17 3.27 -1.88
CA VAL A 41 10.60 2.70 -0.60
C VAL A 41 9.55 3.05 0.44
N GLU A 42 9.32 4.35 0.67
CA GLU A 42 8.32 4.89 1.58
C GLU A 42 7.28 5.72 0.82
N ALA A 43 5.99 5.50 1.11
CA ALA A 43 4.93 6.27 0.47
C ALA A 43 3.73 6.59 1.38
N VAL A 44 3.22 7.81 1.25
CA VAL A 44 1.90 8.22 1.76
C VAL A 44 0.99 8.50 0.56
N ILE A 45 -0.09 7.74 0.44
CA ILE A 45 -0.96 7.73 -0.75
C ILE A 45 -2.42 7.93 -0.33
N SER A 46 -3.05 9.00 -0.83
CA SER A 46 -4.49 9.20 -0.62
C SER A 46 -5.33 8.30 -1.53
N THR A 47 -5.02 8.23 -2.82
CA THR A 47 -5.76 7.38 -3.77
C THR A 47 -4.82 6.82 -4.84
N GLY A 48 -4.73 5.50 -5.00
CA GLY A 48 -3.82 4.98 -6.03
C GLY A 48 -3.56 3.48 -6.11
N CYS A 49 -2.62 3.14 -6.99
CA CYS A 49 -2.05 1.80 -7.13
C CYS A 49 -0.57 1.83 -6.78
N CYS A 50 -0.09 0.93 -5.91
CA CYS A 50 1.27 1.05 -5.39
C CYS A 50 2.01 -0.27 -5.22
N VAL A 51 3.33 -0.19 -5.40
CA VAL A 51 4.31 -1.20 -4.99
C VAL A 51 5.29 -0.52 -4.05
N CYS A 52 5.29 -0.89 -2.77
CA CYS A 52 6.06 -0.19 -1.74
C CYS A 52 6.77 -1.13 -0.78
N VAL A 53 7.86 -0.65 -0.16
CA VAL A 53 8.39 -1.30 1.04
C VAL A 53 7.51 -0.92 2.22
N GLU A 54 7.40 0.37 2.52
CA GLU A 54 6.55 0.93 3.56
C GLU A 54 5.48 1.85 2.94
N ALA A 55 4.21 1.65 3.31
CA ALA A 55 3.13 2.48 2.78
C ALA A 55 2.01 2.81 3.77
N VAL A 56 1.53 4.05 3.70
CA VAL A 56 0.25 4.49 4.28
C VAL A 56 -0.71 4.80 3.14
N ILE A 57 -1.81 4.06 3.05
CA ILE A 57 -2.73 4.10 1.91
C ILE A 57 -4.16 4.35 2.40
N SER A 58 -4.78 5.45 1.97
CA SER A 58 -6.18 5.72 2.28
C SER A 58 -7.13 4.91 1.39
N THR A 59 -6.91 4.88 0.08
CA THR A 59 -7.74 4.13 -0.87
C THR A 59 -6.90 3.58 -2.01
N GLY A 60 -6.87 2.26 -2.23
CA GLY A 60 -6.07 1.76 -3.36
C GLY A 60 -5.83 0.27 -3.50
N CYS A 61 -5.14 -0.07 -4.59
CA CYS A 61 -4.61 -1.40 -4.89
C CYS A 61 -3.13 -1.49 -4.50
N CYS A 62 -2.75 -2.49 -3.72
CA CYS A 62 -1.45 -2.48 -3.03
C CYS A 62 -0.68 -3.81 -3.14
N VAL A 63 0.64 -3.69 -3.35
CA VAL A 63 1.65 -4.74 -3.07
C VAL A 63 2.70 -4.14 -2.14
N CYS A 64 2.80 -4.66 -0.92
CA CYS A 64 3.59 -4.01 0.14
C CYS A 64 4.35 -5.01 1.01
N VAL A 65 5.49 -4.60 1.59
CA VAL A 65 6.14 -5.33 2.69
C VAL A 65 5.46 -4.96 4.01
N GLU A 66 5.44 -3.68 4.35
CA GLU A 66 4.74 -3.10 5.50
C GLU A 66 3.69 -2.09 5.02
N ALA A 67 2.44 -2.24 5.47
CA ALA A 67 1.38 -1.32 5.07
C ALA A 67 0.31 -1.04 6.12
N VAL A 68 -0.13 0.22 6.14
CA VAL A 68 -1.37 0.67 6.78
C VAL A 68 -2.37 1.04 5.69
N ILE A 69 -3.48 0.31 5.59
CA ILE A 69 -4.48 0.44 4.53
C ILE A 69 -5.84 0.75 5.13
N SER A 70 -6.43 1.90 4.76
CA SER A 70 -7.79 2.25 5.19
C SER A 70 -8.85 1.56 4.33
N THR A 71 -8.73 1.63 2.99
CA THR A 71 -9.68 1.04 2.04
C THR A 71 -8.90 0.35 0.91
N GLY A 72 -8.95 -0.98 0.82
CA GLY A 72 -7.93 -1.75 0.09
C GLY A 72 -8.35 -2.39 -1.23
N CYS A 73 -7.37 -3.04 -1.89
CA CYS A 73 -7.37 -4.41 -2.43
C CYS A 73 -5.87 -4.86 -2.58
N CYS A 74 -5.40 -5.89 -1.87
CA CYS A 74 -4.03 -6.02 -1.32
C CYS A 74 -3.30 -7.34 -1.65
N VAL A 75 -1.96 -7.40 -1.58
CA VAL A 75 -1.16 -8.63 -1.27
C VAL A 75 0.15 -8.27 -0.52
N CYS A 76 0.43 -8.85 0.67
CA CYS A 76 1.27 -8.26 1.74
C CYS A 76 2.24 -9.22 2.47
N VAL A 77 3.08 -8.72 3.39
CA VAL A 77 3.82 -9.55 4.40
C VAL A 77 3.54 -9.11 5.85
N GLU A 78 3.48 -7.82 6.17
CA GLU A 78 2.87 -7.31 7.40
C GLU A 78 1.89 -6.18 7.06
N ALA A 79 0.64 -6.28 7.52
CA ALA A 79 -0.36 -5.26 7.19
C ALA A 79 -1.40 -5.01 8.29
N VAL A 80 -1.77 -3.73 8.45
CA VAL A 80 -2.95 -3.28 9.19
C VAL A 80 -4.00 -2.79 8.20
N ILE A 81 -5.16 -3.46 8.16
CA ILE A 81 -6.21 -3.23 7.16
C ILE A 81 -7.53 -2.87 7.85
N SER A 82 -8.08 -1.68 7.56
CA SER A 82 -9.38 -1.28 8.09
C SER A 82 -10.54 -1.86 7.27
N THR A 83 -10.46 -1.79 5.93
CA THR A 83 -11.48 -2.31 5.01
C THR A 83 -10.79 -3.04 3.84
N GLY A 84 -11.05 -4.35 3.64
CA GLY A 84 -10.25 -5.29 2.81
C GLY A 84 -10.22 -5.06 1.28
N CYS A 85 -9.52 -5.84 0.44
CA CYS A 85 -9.47 -7.32 0.40
C CYS A 85 -8.08 -7.90 -0.01
N CYS A 86 -7.57 -8.97 0.61
CA CYS A 86 -6.15 -9.26 0.91
C CYS A 86 -5.56 -10.55 0.28
N VAL A 87 -4.23 -10.73 0.34
CA VAL A 87 -3.54 -12.05 0.42
C VAL A 87 -2.19 -11.88 1.19
N CYS A 88 -1.97 -12.52 2.35
CA CYS A 88 -1.16 -12.04 3.49
C CYS A 88 0.15 -12.83 3.75
N VAL A 89 0.94 -12.41 4.75
CA VAL A 89 1.72 -13.36 5.60
C VAL A 89 1.43 -13.16 7.08
N GLU A 90 1.45 -11.95 7.62
CA GLU A 90 0.82 -11.58 8.90
C GLU A 90 -0.09 -10.36 8.67
N ALA A 91 -1.30 -10.36 9.23
CA ALA A 91 -2.22 -9.24 9.04
C ALA A 91 -3.18 -9.02 10.21
N VAL A 92 -3.50 -7.76 10.49
CA VAL A 92 -4.60 -7.34 11.38
C VAL A 92 -5.69 -6.69 10.54
N ILE A 93 -6.90 -7.28 10.55
CA ILE A 93 -7.99 -6.91 9.65
C ILE A 93 -9.24 -6.56 10.46
N SER A 94 -9.70 -5.31 10.35
CA SER A 94 -10.97 -4.88 10.96
C SER A 94 -12.18 -5.42 10.18
N THR A 95 -12.17 -5.24 8.85
CA THR A 95 -13.29 -5.62 7.97
C THR A 95 -12.74 -6.32 6.71
N GLY A 96 -13.11 -7.61 6.50
CA GLY A 96 -12.47 -8.61 5.61
C GLY A 96 -12.25 -8.25 4.12
N CYS A 97 -11.57 -9.05 3.27
CA CYS A 97 -11.47 -10.54 3.23
C CYS A 97 -10.11 -11.07 2.71
N CYS A 98 -9.64 -12.27 3.08
CA CYS A 98 -8.21 -12.62 3.28
C CYS A 98 -7.68 -13.82 2.45
N VAL A 99 -6.34 -14.02 2.34
CA VAL A 99 -5.75 -15.37 2.05
C VAL A 99 -4.35 -15.50 2.70
N CYS A 100 -4.17 -16.28 3.77
CA CYS A 100 -3.25 -16.04 4.91
C CYS A 100 -1.72 -16.30 4.75
N GLY A 101 -0.93 -15.84 5.74
CA GLY A 101 0.05 -16.70 6.43
C GLY A 101 -0.48 -17.04 7.84
N GLU A 102 -0.43 -16.09 8.76
CA GLU A 102 -1.31 -15.89 9.91
C GLU A 102 -2.08 -14.53 9.73
N ALA A 103 -3.25 -14.34 10.33
CA ALA A 103 -4.11 -13.15 10.26
C ALA A 103 -5.09 -13.08 11.44
N VAL A 104 -5.29 -11.90 12.05
CA VAL A 104 -6.33 -11.64 13.05
C VAL A 104 -7.48 -10.86 12.41
N ILE A 105 -8.70 -11.41 12.41
CA ILE A 105 -9.85 -10.81 11.72
C ILE A 105 -10.96 -10.50 12.71
N SER A 106 -11.39 -9.23 12.75
CA SER A 106 -12.53 -8.82 13.58
C SER A 106 -13.88 -9.17 12.94
N THR A 107 -14.06 -8.93 11.64
CA THR A 107 -15.31 -9.22 10.92
C THR A 107 -15.04 -9.56 9.44
N GLY A 108 -15.36 -10.78 8.95
CA GLY A 108 -15.23 -11.13 7.51
C GLY A 108 -14.72 -12.55 7.23
N CYS A 109 -14.24 -12.84 6.00
CA CYS A 109 -13.90 -14.20 5.52
C CYS A 109 -12.39 -14.44 5.25
N CYS A 110 -11.89 -15.68 5.46
CA CYS A 110 -10.50 -16.16 5.31
C CYS A 110 -10.36 -17.58 4.66
N VAL A 111 -9.15 -17.97 4.21
CA VAL A 111 -8.77 -19.33 3.71
C VAL A 111 -7.32 -19.67 4.11
N CYS A 112 -7.06 -20.86 4.69
CA CYS A 112 -5.79 -21.26 5.33
C CYS A 112 -4.98 -22.33 4.56
N VAL A 113 -3.66 -22.12 4.38
CA VAL A 113 -2.79 -23.03 3.58
C VAL A 113 -1.65 -23.67 4.41
N TYR A 114 -1.15 -23.04 5.47
CA TYR A 114 -0.15 -23.59 6.40
C TYR A 114 -0.23 -22.89 7.77
N GLY A 115 -0.71 -23.58 8.81
CA GLY A 115 -0.95 -22.94 10.12
C GLY A 115 -2.18 -22.04 10.09
N GLY A 116 -3.14 -22.26 10.98
CA GLY A 116 -4.42 -21.56 10.92
C GLY A 116 -4.32 -20.14 11.46
N CYS A 117 -5.33 -19.34 11.09
CA CYS A 117 -5.82 -18.34 12.02
C CYS A 117 -7.29 -18.52 12.37
N ASP A 118 -7.47 -18.59 13.69
CA ASP A 118 -8.66 -18.32 14.49
C ASP A 118 -8.74 -16.80 14.80
#